data_AF-A0A4R0XSJ3-F1
#
_entry.id   AF-A0A4R0XSJ3-F1
#
_cell.length_a   1.000
_cell.length_b   1.000
_cell.length_c   1.000
_cell.angle_alpha   90.00
_cell.angle_beta   90.00
_cell.angle_gamma   90.00
#
_symmetry.space_group_name_H-M   'P 1'
#
loop_
_entity.id
_entity.type
_entity.pdbx_description
1 polymer ?
#
loop_
_entity_poly.entity_id
_entity_poly.type
_entity_poly.pdbx_seq_one_letter_code
_entity_poly.pdbx_strand_id
1 'polypeptide(L)'
;VPGGQKVQKITIIPRGQAGGYNLMTPEKESYYNKKSDLLAQIASFMGGRAAEKIMYGEDAITNGASNDIEKATRIARMMVTQWGMSDLGPIQYEANNGSPFLGRDYMKNKDFSDAVGHEIDQEVRRIIAEAQKIAEKTINENMDLLKAIASALLEKETIVAEEIEYIVEHGKLPIKETKVEKKKSSKKAPSLKELIAEVKPSKETKAKKAEVKEVETKEVKVEEKPAAKKPAAKKPTTKKTTTKKVEEKEGK
;
A
#
# COMPACT_ATOMS: atom_id res chain seq x y z
N VAL A 1 6.28 16.30 -5.02
CA VAL A 1 7.47 15.45 -4.76
C VAL A 1 7.66 14.49 -5.93
N PRO A 2 8.85 14.43 -6.57
CA PRO A 2 9.11 13.48 -7.66
C PRO A 2 8.88 12.03 -7.22
N GLY A 3 8.29 11.18 -8.08
CA GLY A 3 7.95 9.79 -7.74
C GLY A 3 6.69 9.63 -6.87
N GLY A 4 5.97 10.72 -6.58
CA GLY A 4 4.70 10.69 -5.87
C GLY A 4 3.57 10.10 -6.72
N GLN A 5 2.52 9.64 -6.05
CA GLN A 5 1.31 9.14 -6.71
C GLN A 5 0.38 10.28 -7.12
N LYS A 6 -0.38 10.10 -8.20
CA LYS A 6 -1.35 11.07 -8.67
C LYS A 6 -2.62 11.00 -7.84
N VAL A 7 -3.10 12.15 -7.39
CA VAL A 7 -4.36 12.26 -6.64
C VAL A 7 -5.54 12.19 -7.61
N GLN A 8 -6.49 11.29 -7.31
CA GLN A 8 -7.72 11.12 -8.09
C GLN A 8 -8.92 11.77 -7.42
N LYS A 9 -8.98 11.73 -6.09
CA LYS A 9 -10.11 12.29 -5.32
C LYS A 9 -9.69 12.66 -3.92
N ILE A 10 -10.13 13.82 -3.44
CA ILE A 10 -10.02 14.22 -2.04
C ILE A 10 -11.41 14.47 -1.50
N THR A 11 -11.72 13.96 -0.31
CA THR A 11 -13.01 14.18 0.36
C THR A 11 -12.82 14.36 1.86
N ILE A 12 -13.60 15.28 2.44
CA ILE A 12 -13.73 15.49 3.89
C ILE A 12 -14.97 14.77 4.46
N ILE A 13 -15.68 13.99 3.62
CA ILE A 13 -16.82 13.21 4.07
C ILE A 13 -16.30 11.97 4.83
N PRO A 14 -16.70 11.78 6.10
CA PRO A 14 -16.20 10.68 6.90
C PRO A 14 -16.66 9.33 6.34
N ARG A 15 -15.75 8.34 6.37
CA ARG A 15 -16.02 6.96 5.96
C ARG A 15 -15.29 6.00 6.89
N GLY A 16 -16.05 5.16 7.60
CA GLY A 16 -15.49 4.23 8.57
C GLY A 16 -14.79 4.99 9.71
N GLN A 17 -13.52 4.67 9.94
CA GLN A 17 -12.69 5.31 10.99
C GLN A 17 -11.98 6.58 10.52
N ALA A 18 -12.10 6.96 9.23
CA ALA A 18 -11.43 8.13 8.68
C ALA A 18 -12.39 9.34 8.60
N GLY A 19 -11.94 10.52 9.03
CA GLY A 19 -12.66 11.79 8.93
C GLY A 19 -12.69 12.41 7.52
N GLY A 20 -12.22 11.66 6.53
CA GLY A 20 -11.95 12.09 5.16
C GLY A 20 -10.84 11.22 4.59
N TYR A 21 -10.69 11.19 3.27
CA TYR A 21 -9.61 10.43 2.66
C TYR A 21 -9.19 11.01 1.32
N ASN A 22 -7.94 10.72 0.96
CA ASN A 22 -7.39 10.96 -0.35
C ASN A 22 -7.23 9.62 -1.08
N LEU A 23 -7.73 9.54 -2.31
CA LEU A 23 -7.51 8.43 -3.22
C LEU A 23 -6.37 8.78 -4.16
N MET A 24 -5.25 8.08 -4.00
CA MET A 24 -4.07 8.21 -4.86
C MET A 24 -3.93 6.97 -5.75
N THR A 25 -3.44 7.17 -6.97
CA THR A 25 -3.17 6.08 -7.91
C THR A 25 -1.79 6.29 -8.52
N PRO A 26 -0.98 5.23 -8.70
CA PRO A 26 0.30 5.34 -9.40
C PRO A 26 0.11 5.88 -10.82
N GLU A 27 1.01 6.74 -11.28
CA GLU A 27 1.01 7.24 -12.67
C GLU A 27 1.31 6.12 -13.68
N LYS A 28 2.13 5.15 -13.28
CA LYS A 28 2.49 3.99 -14.08
C LYS A 28 2.21 2.74 -13.26
N GLU A 29 1.53 1.79 -13.87
CA GLU A 29 1.36 0.47 -13.29
C GLU A 29 2.72 -0.23 -13.28
N SER A 30 3.24 -0.47 -12.08
CA SER A 30 4.53 -1.13 -11.90
C SER A 30 4.41 -2.15 -10.78
N TYR A 31 4.95 -3.34 -11.03
CA TYR A 31 5.10 -4.37 -10.00
C TYR A 31 6.19 -4.03 -8.98
N TYR A 32 7.13 -3.16 -9.36
CA TYR A 32 8.29 -2.79 -8.54
C TYR A 32 8.31 -1.30 -8.25
N ASN A 33 8.58 -0.94 -6.99
CA ASN A 33 8.73 0.45 -6.56
C ASN A 33 10.20 0.79 -6.40
N LYS A 34 10.62 1.96 -6.87
CA LYS A 34 11.99 2.45 -6.62
C LYS A 34 12.08 2.99 -5.20
N LYS A 35 13.30 3.06 -4.66
CA LYS A 35 13.57 3.73 -3.37
C LYS A 35 13.01 5.14 -3.34
N SER A 36 13.16 5.91 -4.42
CA SER A 36 12.61 7.27 -4.55
C SER A 36 11.10 7.33 -4.39
N ASP A 37 10.39 6.35 -4.98
CA ASP A 37 8.94 6.34 -5.04
C ASP A 37 8.37 6.00 -3.65
N LEU A 38 9.02 5.08 -2.94
CA LEU A 38 8.69 4.73 -1.56
C LEU A 38 8.97 5.92 -0.61
N LEU A 39 10.09 6.62 -0.77
CA LEU A 39 10.36 7.83 0.00
C LEU A 39 9.33 8.93 -0.27
N ALA A 40 8.93 9.12 -1.52
CA ALA A 40 7.87 10.06 -1.90
C ALA A 40 6.52 9.67 -1.29
N GLN A 41 6.22 8.37 -1.24
CA GLN A 41 5.01 7.83 -0.60
C GLN A 41 5.01 8.09 0.91
N ILE A 42 6.13 7.83 1.60
CA ILE A 42 6.28 8.12 3.03
C ILE A 42 6.12 9.63 3.28
N ALA A 43 6.75 10.49 2.46
CA ALA A 43 6.60 11.94 2.58
C ALA A 43 5.14 12.39 2.39
N SER A 44 4.40 11.76 1.47
CA SER A 44 2.98 12.02 1.27
C SER A 44 2.15 11.71 2.53
N PHE A 45 2.41 10.57 3.18
CA PHE A 45 1.78 10.22 4.46
C PHE A 45 2.09 11.21 5.59
N MET A 46 3.28 11.82 5.58
CA MET A 46 3.64 12.85 6.56
C MET A 46 3.00 14.22 6.26
N GLY A 47 2.41 14.41 5.07
CA GLY A 47 1.87 15.69 4.61
C GLY A 47 0.75 16.24 5.50
N GLY A 48 -0.18 15.40 5.95
CA GLY A 48 -1.29 15.83 6.82
C GLY A 48 -0.80 16.37 8.15
N ARG A 49 0.07 15.62 8.83
CA ARG A 49 0.70 16.03 10.10
C ARG A 49 1.55 17.29 9.92
N ALA A 50 2.33 17.38 8.85
CA ALA A 50 3.13 18.56 8.54
C ALA A 50 2.26 19.80 8.32
N ALA A 51 1.15 19.67 7.60
CA ALA A 51 0.20 20.75 7.38
C ALA A 51 -0.44 21.23 8.69
N GLU A 52 -0.86 20.31 9.56
CA GLU A 52 -1.39 20.66 10.89
C GLU A 52 -0.36 21.45 11.71
N LYS A 53 0.87 20.93 11.79
CA LYS A 53 1.96 21.57 12.54
C LYS A 53 2.24 22.99 12.05
N ILE A 54 2.28 23.18 10.73
CA ILE A 54 2.60 24.50 10.14
C ILE A 54 1.44 25.48 10.32
N MET A 55 0.19 25.03 10.17
CA MET A 55 -0.99 25.91 10.22
C MET A 55 -1.41 26.25 11.65
N TYR A 56 -1.30 25.30 12.59
CA TYR A 56 -1.87 25.42 13.92
C TYR A 56 -0.83 25.35 15.05
N GLY A 57 0.43 25.06 14.73
CA GLY A 57 1.52 24.93 15.71
C GLY A 57 1.68 23.51 16.27
N GLU A 58 2.74 23.30 17.06
CA GLU A 58 3.12 21.98 17.60
C GLU A 58 2.08 21.45 18.61
N ASP A 59 1.47 22.33 19.39
CA ASP A 59 0.50 21.98 20.43
C ASP A 59 -0.87 21.57 19.87
N ALA A 60 -1.14 21.88 18.59
CA ALA A 60 -2.41 21.61 17.94
C ALA A 60 -2.40 20.36 17.03
N ILE A 61 -1.31 19.59 17.04
CA ILE A 61 -1.20 18.35 16.26
C ILE A 61 -2.19 17.32 16.79
N THR A 62 -2.99 16.74 15.89
CA THR A 62 -4.06 15.80 16.25
C THR A 62 -3.63 14.33 16.11
N ASN A 63 -4.49 13.40 16.57
CA ASN A 63 -4.32 11.96 16.33
C ASN A 63 -4.86 11.50 14.95
N GLY A 64 -5.33 12.43 14.11
CA GLY A 64 -5.92 12.13 12.80
C GLY A 64 -4.94 11.48 11.82
N ALA A 65 -3.65 11.75 11.96
CA ALA A 65 -2.58 11.18 11.11
C ALA A 65 -2.10 9.78 11.55
N SER A 66 -2.72 9.15 12.55
CA SER A 66 -2.27 7.86 13.13
C SER A 66 -2.11 6.75 12.09
N ASN A 67 -3.10 6.56 11.22
CA ASN A 67 -3.06 5.56 10.14
C ASN A 67 -1.96 5.83 9.11
N ASP A 68 -1.69 7.11 8.82
CA ASP A 68 -0.64 7.49 7.88
C ASP A 68 0.75 7.26 8.49
N ILE A 69 0.93 7.55 9.78
CA ILE A 69 2.15 7.23 10.55
C ILE A 69 2.39 5.72 10.57
N GLU A 70 1.36 4.91 10.81
CA GLU A 70 1.47 3.45 10.81
C GLU A 70 1.93 2.93 9.44
N LYS A 71 1.30 3.39 8.35
CA LYS A 71 1.66 3.02 6.98
C LYS A 71 3.07 3.45 6.62
N ALA A 72 3.43 4.69 6.92
CA ALA A 72 4.77 5.24 6.69
C ALA A 72 5.83 4.42 7.42
N THR A 73 5.61 4.14 8.71
CA THR A 73 6.54 3.36 9.55
C THR A 73 6.68 1.93 9.03
N ARG A 74 5.58 1.29 8.61
CA ARG A 74 5.61 -0.04 8.01
C ARG A 74 6.46 -0.06 6.74
N ILE A 75 6.27 0.91 5.84
CA ILE A 75 7.05 1.00 4.60
C ILE A 75 8.52 1.25 4.89
N ALA A 76 8.83 2.22 5.76
CA ALA A 76 10.21 2.52 6.16
C ALA A 76 10.90 1.27 6.76
N ARG A 77 10.20 0.51 7.59
CA ARG A 77 10.73 -0.74 8.16
C ARG A 77 10.98 -1.80 7.10
N MET A 78 10.05 -2.02 6.17
CA MET A 78 10.27 -2.96 5.05
C MET A 78 11.43 -2.52 4.15
N MET A 79 11.59 -1.22 3.91
CA MET A 79 12.74 -0.69 3.17
C MET A 79 14.06 -1.08 3.82
N VAL A 80 14.14 -1.04 5.14
CA VAL A 80 15.35 -1.40 5.89
C VAL A 80 15.51 -2.91 6.00
N THR A 81 14.47 -3.64 6.43
CA THR A 81 14.59 -5.04 6.84
C THR A 81 14.35 -6.07 5.75
N GLN A 82 13.60 -5.74 4.71
CA GLN A 82 13.20 -6.71 3.66
C GLN A 82 13.79 -6.38 2.30
N TRP A 83 13.81 -5.09 1.93
CA TRP A 83 14.21 -4.65 0.59
C TRP A 83 15.67 -4.18 0.50
N GLY A 84 16.37 -4.08 1.64
CA GLY A 84 17.78 -3.70 1.66
C GLY A 84 18.07 -2.31 1.10
N MET A 85 17.14 -1.37 1.29
CA MET A 85 17.20 0.01 0.77
C MET A 85 17.78 1.00 1.78
N SER A 86 18.57 0.53 2.76
CA SER A 86 19.18 1.33 3.82
C SER A 86 20.70 1.24 3.79
N ASP A 87 21.37 1.99 4.66
CA ASP A 87 22.84 1.98 4.74
C ASP A 87 23.38 0.67 5.36
N LEU A 88 22.49 -0.16 5.91
CA LEU A 88 22.77 -1.54 6.35
C LEU A 88 22.99 -2.51 5.17
N GLY A 89 22.79 -2.05 3.95
CA GLY A 89 23.07 -2.79 2.73
C GLY A 89 21.94 -3.73 2.31
N PRO A 90 22.18 -4.53 1.25
CA PRO A 90 21.18 -5.37 0.61
C PRO A 90 20.98 -6.71 1.35
N ILE A 91 20.76 -6.65 2.67
CA ILE A 91 20.56 -7.82 3.54
C ILE A 91 19.10 -7.88 3.97
N GLN A 92 18.52 -9.08 3.93
CA GLN A 92 17.20 -9.33 4.49
C GLN A 92 17.32 -9.72 5.96
N TYR A 93 16.88 -8.84 6.86
CA TYR A 93 16.84 -9.04 8.30
C TYR A 93 15.54 -9.69 8.77
N GLU A 94 14.46 -9.53 7.99
CA GLU A 94 13.15 -10.09 8.34
C GLU A 94 12.50 -10.78 7.15
N ALA A 95 11.91 -11.95 7.40
CA ALA A 95 11.07 -12.62 6.44
C ALA A 95 9.68 -11.96 6.36
N ASN A 96 9.13 -11.90 5.16
CA ASN A 96 7.73 -11.53 4.98
C ASN A 96 6.85 -12.68 5.48
N ASN A 97 6.46 -12.63 6.76
CA ASN A 97 5.56 -13.61 7.35
C ASN A 97 4.13 -13.37 6.83
N GLY A 98 3.91 -13.82 5.59
CA GLY A 98 2.61 -13.80 4.94
C GLY A 98 1.60 -14.66 5.68
N SER A 99 0.47 -14.03 5.99
CA SER A 99 -0.74 -14.59 6.61
C SER A 99 -0.67 -14.87 8.13
N PRO A 100 -1.52 -14.19 8.94
CA PRO A 100 -1.76 -14.55 10.33
C PRO A 100 -2.63 -15.82 10.37
N PHE A 101 -2.07 -16.96 9.96
CA PHE A 101 -2.70 -18.25 10.23
C PHE A 101 -2.44 -18.61 11.69
N LEU A 102 -3.50 -19.01 12.40
CA LEU A 102 -3.57 -19.18 13.86
C LEU A 102 -2.27 -19.76 14.45
N GLY A 103 -1.60 -18.96 15.30
CA GLY A 103 -0.55 -19.45 16.19
C GLY A 103 0.89 -19.14 15.79
N ARG A 104 1.15 -18.48 14.65
CA ARG A 104 2.54 -18.16 14.22
C ARG A 104 3.09 -16.83 14.78
N ASP A 105 2.24 -15.95 15.30
CA ASP A 105 2.68 -14.67 15.89
C ASP A 105 3.36 -14.81 17.26
N TYR A 106 3.23 -15.97 17.93
CA TYR A 106 3.88 -16.19 19.23
C TYR A 106 5.39 -16.48 19.16
N MET A 107 5.93 -16.78 17.96
CA MET A 107 7.37 -16.96 17.75
C MET A 107 7.86 -16.12 16.57
N LYS A 108 7.80 -14.79 16.71
CA LYS A 108 8.71 -13.92 15.94
C LYS A 108 10.11 -14.07 16.54
N ASN A 109 10.85 -15.06 16.07
CA ASN A 109 12.28 -15.12 16.36
C ASN A 109 12.94 -13.94 15.65
N LYS A 110 13.62 -13.10 16.44
CA LYS A 110 14.46 -12.01 15.93
C LYS A 110 15.72 -12.68 15.40
N ASP A 111 15.84 -12.81 14.08
CA ASP A 111 16.97 -13.49 13.43
C ASP A 111 18.26 -12.62 13.40
N PHE A 112 18.31 -11.56 14.22
CA PHE A 112 19.40 -10.60 14.28
C PHE A 112 19.69 -10.16 15.73
N SER A 113 20.93 -9.71 15.96
CA SER A 113 21.39 -9.27 17.28
C SER A 113 20.68 -7.98 17.73
N ASP A 114 20.74 -7.68 19.03
CA ASP A 114 20.19 -6.43 19.55
C ASP A 114 20.90 -5.18 19.00
N ALA A 115 22.21 -5.28 18.72
CA ALA A 115 22.96 -4.22 18.08
C ALA A 115 22.41 -3.90 16.67
N VAL A 116 22.21 -4.92 15.84
CA VAL A 116 21.59 -4.76 14.51
C VAL A 116 20.15 -4.25 14.62
N GLY A 117 19.41 -4.69 15.64
CA GLY A 117 18.07 -4.16 15.89
C GLY A 117 18.05 -2.68 16.21
N HIS A 118 19.02 -2.20 16.99
CA HIS A 118 19.18 -0.78 17.26
C HIS A 118 19.49 0.01 15.99
N GLU A 119 20.38 -0.50 15.14
CA GLU A 119 20.70 0.10 13.85
C GLU A 119 19.46 0.19 12.95
N ILE A 120 18.67 -0.88 12.84
CA ILE A 120 17.40 -0.87 12.09
C ILE A 120 16.47 0.24 12.58
N ASP A 121 16.29 0.38 13.89
CA ASP A 121 15.42 1.41 14.47
C ASP A 121 15.94 2.83 14.19
N GLN A 122 17.26 3.02 14.18
CA GLN A 122 17.88 4.30 13.80
C GLN A 122 17.63 4.63 12.32
N GLU A 123 17.79 3.66 11.42
CA GLU A 123 17.53 3.82 9.98
C GLU A 123 16.07 4.19 9.73
N VAL A 124 15.12 3.49 10.36
CA VAL A 124 13.69 3.78 10.24
C VAL A 124 13.39 5.20 10.74
N ARG A 125 13.93 5.58 11.90
CA ARG A 125 13.76 6.95 12.43
C ARG A 125 14.33 8.00 11.46
N ARG A 126 15.49 7.74 10.86
CA ARG A 126 16.09 8.66 9.87
C ARG A 126 15.17 8.85 8.66
N ILE A 127 14.69 7.74 8.07
CA ILE A 127 13.81 7.78 6.89
C ILE A 127 12.55 8.59 7.17
N ILE A 128 11.89 8.34 8.32
CA ILE A 128 10.67 9.07 8.70
C ILE A 128 10.96 10.55 8.94
N ALA A 129 12.05 10.88 9.64
CA ALA A 129 12.42 12.27 9.91
C ALA A 129 12.77 13.05 8.64
N GLU A 130 13.47 12.43 7.68
CA GLU A 130 13.75 13.03 6.38
C GLU A 130 12.47 13.24 5.56
N ALA A 131 11.59 12.24 5.53
CA ALA A 131 10.31 12.35 4.85
C ALA A 131 9.43 13.45 5.45
N GLN A 132 9.42 13.60 6.78
CA GLN A 132 8.72 14.68 7.45
C GLN A 132 9.29 16.05 7.06
N LYS A 133 10.61 16.22 7.01
CA LYS A 133 11.24 17.47 6.54
C LYS A 133 10.87 17.79 5.10
N ILE A 134 10.83 16.78 4.22
CA ILE A 134 10.40 16.96 2.82
C ILE A 134 8.94 17.42 2.77
N ALA A 135 8.06 16.79 3.58
CA ALA A 135 6.66 17.19 3.67
C ALA A 135 6.51 18.63 4.16
N GLU A 136 7.17 19.00 5.26
CA GLU A 136 7.14 20.36 5.81
C GLU A 136 7.66 21.40 4.81
N LYS A 137 8.76 21.11 4.11
CA LYS A 137 9.29 21.97 3.05
C LYS A 137 8.26 22.14 1.91
N THR A 138 7.69 21.03 1.44
CA THR A 138 6.71 21.05 0.34
C THR A 138 5.47 21.86 0.71
N ILE A 139 4.96 21.72 1.93
CA ILE A 139 3.80 22.48 2.40
C ILE A 139 4.12 23.97 2.49
N ASN A 140 5.28 24.33 3.05
CA ASN A 140 5.71 25.74 3.14
C ASN A 140 5.85 26.40 1.76
N GLU A 141 6.44 25.69 0.78
CA GLU A 141 6.60 26.20 -0.59
C GLU A 141 5.26 26.35 -1.34
N ASN A 142 4.21 25.64 -0.93
CA ASN A 142 2.92 25.59 -1.63
C ASN A 142 1.75 26.04 -0.74
N MET A 143 2.00 26.99 0.18
CA MET A 143 1.03 27.41 1.19
C MET A 143 -0.27 27.98 0.59
N ASP A 144 -0.17 28.76 -0.48
CA ASP A 144 -1.35 29.35 -1.13
C ASP A 144 -2.21 28.28 -1.81
N LEU A 145 -1.57 27.27 -2.41
CA LEU A 145 -2.26 26.12 -2.98
C LEU A 145 -2.97 25.29 -1.90
N LEU A 146 -2.32 25.07 -0.74
CA LEU A 146 -2.95 24.38 0.39
C LEU A 146 -4.22 25.11 0.84
N LYS A 147 -4.17 26.44 0.97
CA LYS A 147 -5.34 27.26 1.34
C LYS A 147 -6.43 27.17 0.28
N ALA A 148 -6.09 27.25 -1.01
CA ALA A 148 -7.05 27.14 -2.10
C ALA A 148 -7.77 25.78 -2.10
N ILE A 149 -7.03 24.69 -1.90
CA ILE A 149 -7.59 23.33 -1.80
C ILE A 149 -8.49 23.21 -0.55
N ALA A 150 -8.07 23.76 0.59
CA ALA A 150 -8.87 23.74 1.80
C ALA A 150 -10.20 24.49 1.63
N SER A 151 -10.18 25.70 1.04
CA SER A 151 -11.40 26.45 0.70
C SER A 151 -12.29 25.68 -0.26
N ALA A 152 -11.70 25.01 -1.26
CA ALA A 152 -12.44 24.20 -2.21
C ALA A 152 -13.17 23.02 -1.56
N LEU A 153 -12.51 22.35 -0.61
CA LEU A 153 -13.10 21.25 0.15
C LEU A 153 -14.21 21.71 1.09
N LEU A 154 -14.10 22.91 1.66
CA LEU A 154 -15.19 23.49 2.47
C LEU A 154 -16.44 23.81 1.64
N GLU A 155 -16.29 24.15 0.36
CA GLU A 155 -17.42 24.45 -0.53
C GLU A 155 -18.08 23.18 -1.09
N LYS A 156 -17.28 22.20 -1.53
CA LYS A 156 -17.77 21.02 -2.27
C LYS A 156 -17.77 19.72 -1.49
N GLU A 157 -17.11 19.67 -0.33
CA GLU A 157 -16.83 18.48 0.50
C GLU A 157 -15.98 17.38 -0.18
N THR A 158 -15.99 17.32 -1.52
CA THR A 158 -15.25 16.40 -2.35
C THR A 158 -14.80 17.11 -3.63
N ILE A 159 -13.53 16.92 -3.98
CA ILE A 159 -12.94 17.42 -5.24
C ILE A 159 -12.28 16.26 -5.99
N VAL A 160 -12.39 16.28 -7.32
CA VAL A 160 -11.81 15.25 -8.22
C VAL A 160 -10.55 15.76 -8.92
N ALA A 161 -9.81 14.85 -9.57
CA ALA A 161 -8.54 15.13 -10.24
C ALA A 161 -8.58 16.38 -11.14
N GLU A 162 -9.62 16.52 -11.97
CA GLU A 162 -9.76 17.62 -12.92
C GLU A 162 -9.93 18.97 -12.20
N GLU A 163 -10.63 18.97 -11.07
CA GLU A 163 -10.81 20.18 -10.24
C GLU A 163 -9.53 20.52 -9.49
N ILE A 164 -8.78 19.51 -9.05
CA ILE A 164 -7.49 19.70 -8.39
C ILE A 164 -6.48 20.29 -9.39
N GLU A 165 -6.39 19.75 -10.61
CA GLU A 165 -5.52 20.27 -11.67
C GLU A 165 -5.86 21.73 -11.99
N TYR A 166 -7.15 22.06 -12.08
CA TYR A 166 -7.59 23.44 -12.27
C TYR A 166 -7.16 24.37 -11.13
N ILE A 167 -7.31 23.94 -9.87
CA ILE A 167 -6.87 24.72 -8.69
C ILE A 167 -5.35 24.90 -8.70
N VAL A 168 -4.58 23.89 -9.10
CA VAL A 168 -3.11 23.98 -9.20
C VAL A 168 -2.69 25.04 -10.22
N GLU A 169 -3.38 25.13 -11.35
CA GLU A 169 -3.07 26.10 -12.41
C GLU A 169 -3.58 27.52 -12.13
N HIS A 170 -4.78 27.65 -11.56
CA HIS A 170 -5.49 28.94 -11.45
C HIS A 170 -5.59 29.47 -10.01
N GLY A 171 -5.21 28.67 -9.01
CA GLY A 171 -5.28 29.02 -7.59
C GLY A 171 -6.70 29.11 -7.02
N LYS A 172 -7.73 28.75 -7.78
CA LYS A 172 -9.15 28.86 -7.40
C LYS A 172 -9.97 27.71 -7.98
N LEU A 173 -11.13 27.44 -7.37
CA LEU A 173 -12.10 26.51 -7.93
C LEU A 173 -12.57 26.96 -9.32
N PRO A 174 -12.86 26.03 -10.25
CA PRO A 174 -13.50 26.39 -11.51
C PRO A 174 -14.88 26.97 -11.19
N ILE A 175 -15.12 28.18 -11.71
CA ILE A 175 -16.44 28.81 -11.64
C ILE A 175 -17.38 27.88 -12.40
N LYS A 176 -18.30 27.23 -11.67
CA LYS A 176 -19.47 26.66 -12.33
C LYS A 176 -20.22 27.85 -12.89
N GLU A 177 -20.20 28.02 -14.21
CA GLU A 177 -21.21 28.84 -14.86
C GLU A 177 -22.56 28.34 -14.34
N THR A 178 -23.21 29.15 -13.51
CA THR A 178 -24.61 28.97 -13.17
C THR A 178 -25.33 28.86 -14.50
N LYS A 179 -25.83 27.65 -14.82
CA LYS A 179 -26.78 27.45 -15.89
C LYS A 179 -28.01 28.32 -15.59
N VAL A 180 -27.98 29.56 -16.07
CA VAL A 180 -29.17 30.35 -16.28
C VAL A 180 -30.02 29.55 -17.26
N GLU A 181 -31.24 29.24 -16.83
CA GLU A 181 -32.19 28.39 -17.52
C GLU A 181 -32.35 28.76 -19.00
N LYS A 182 -32.29 27.76 -19.88
CA LYS A 182 -33.18 27.71 -21.05
C LYS A 182 -34.10 26.49 -20.92
N LYS A 183 -35.21 26.70 -20.22
CA LYS A 183 -36.43 25.90 -20.44
C LYS A 183 -37.04 26.28 -21.80
N LYS A 184 -37.57 25.24 -22.46
CA LYS A 184 -38.40 25.17 -23.68
C LYS A 184 -37.61 25.12 -25.01
N SER A 185 -37.54 23.93 -25.61
CA SER A 185 -38.66 23.41 -26.40
C SER A 185 -38.50 21.91 -26.65
N SER A 186 -39.55 21.16 -26.32
CA SER A 186 -39.78 19.79 -26.75
C SER A 186 -39.84 19.70 -28.28
N LYS A 187 -39.00 18.86 -28.90
CA LYS A 187 -39.39 18.11 -30.10
C LYS A 187 -38.86 16.68 -29.99
N LYS A 188 -39.80 15.74 -30.15
CA LYS A 188 -39.67 14.29 -30.08
C LYS A 188 -38.50 13.77 -30.92
N ALA A 189 -37.65 12.94 -30.34
CA ALA A 189 -36.90 11.93 -31.09
C ALA A 189 -37.74 10.64 -31.13
N PRO A 190 -37.89 9.97 -32.29
CA PRO A 190 -38.67 8.75 -32.39
C PRO A 190 -38.01 7.58 -31.65
N SER A 191 -38.87 6.67 -31.18
CA SER A 191 -38.52 5.53 -30.33
C SER A 191 -37.73 4.43 -31.05
N LEU A 192 -36.91 3.71 -30.29
CA LEU A 192 -36.12 2.51 -30.62
C LEU A 192 -36.88 1.34 -31.32
N LYS A 193 -38.16 1.50 -31.66
CA LYS A 193 -38.97 0.51 -32.39
C LYS A 193 -38.84 0.60 -33.92
N GLU A 194 -38.34 1.71 -34.48
CA GLU A 194 -38.21 1.87 -35.94
C GLU A 194 -36.86 1.37 -36.52
N LEU A 195 -35.81 1.21 -35.70
CA LEU A 195 -34.51 0.68 -36.13
C LEU A 195 -34.42 -0.85 -36.16
N ILE A 196 -35.47 -1.56 -35.74
CA ILE A 196 -35.51 -3.04 -35.67
C ILE A 196 -36.28 -3.65 -36.86
N ALA A 197 -36.90 -2.82 -37.71
CA ALA A 197 -37.73 -3.28 -38.82
C ALA A 197 -36.98 -3.55 -40.15
N GLU A 198 -35.69 -3.22 -40.25
CA GLU A 198 -34.96 -3.26 -41.54
C GLU A 198 -33.89 -4.35 -41.69
N VAL A 199 -33.81 -5.31 -40.76
CA VAL A 199 -32.97 -6.50 -40.98
C VAL A 199 -33.75 -7.77 -40.61
N LYS A 200 -34.41 -8.35 -41.62
CA LYS A 200 -34.82 -9.76 -41.62
C LYS A 200 -34.02 -10.54 -42.68
N PRO A 201 -33.87 -11.85 -42.51
CA PRO A 201 -32.58 -12.51 -42.52
C PRO A 201 -32.29 -13.24 -43.84
N SER A 202 -31.05 -13.19 -44.34
CA SER A 202 -30.56 -14.13 -45.35
C SER A 202 -29.69 -15.20 -44.68
N LYS A 203 -30.20 -16.43 -44.69
CA LYS A 203 -29.47 -17.66 -44.40
C LYS A 203 -28.43 -17.89 -45.50
N GLU A 204 -27.17 -18.07 -45.14
CA GLU A 204 -26.25 -19.06 -45.75
C GLU A 204 -24.85 -18.94 -45.14
N THR A 205 -24.53 -19.82 -44.20
CA THR A 205 -23.29 -20.65 -44.19
C THR A 205 -23.24 -21.46 -42.90
N LYS A 206 -23.91 -22.61 -42.91
CA LYS A 206 -23.49 -23.78 -42.13
C LYS A 206 -22.58 -24.59 -43.04
N ALA A 207 -21.29 -24.62 -42.77
CA ALA A 207 -20.46 -25.83 -42.86
C ALA A 207 -19.01 -25.51 -42.45
N LYS A 208 -18.46 -26.40 -41.62
CA LYS A 208 -17.04 -26.56 -41.25
C LYS A 208 -16.50 -25.67 -40.13
N LYS A 209 -16.75 -26.10 -38.89
CA LYS A 209 -15.64 -26.43 -37.98
C LYS A 209 -16.12 -27.36 -36.85
N ALA A 210 -16.29 -28.62 -37.21
CA ALA A 210 -16.11 -29.73 -36.28
C ALA A 210 -14.64 -30.14 -36.40
N GLU A 211 -13.78 -29.60 -35.55
CA GLU A 211 -12.48 -30.18 -35.21
C GLU A 211 -11.96 -29.48 -33.96
N VAL A 212 -12.33 -30.02 -32.80
CA VAL A 212 -11.63 -29.79 -31.54
C VAL A 212 -11.05 -31.14 -31.15
N LYS A 213 -9.78 -31.33 -31.54
CA LYS A 213 -8.79 -32.23 -30.96
C LYS A 213 -7.49 -31.43 -31.02
N GLU A 214 -6.73 -31.17 -29.96
CA GLU A 214 -6.22 -31.97 -28.85
C GLU A 214 -4.72 -31.65 -28.86
N VAL A 215 -4.14 -31.24 -27.72
CA VAL A 215 -2.78 -31.51 -27.19
C VAL A 215 -2.64 -30.57 -25.97
N GLU A 216 -3.06 -30.95 -24.77
CA GLU A 216 -2.37 -31.80 -23.79
C GLU A 216 -1.46 -30.98 -22.85
N THR A 217 -1.85 -30.87 -21.57
CA THR A 217 -0.91 -31.03 -20.45
C THR A 217 -1.63 -31.77 -19.32
N LYS A 218 -0.95 -32.83 -18.90
CA LYS A 218 -1.38 -33.87 -17.97
C LYS A 218 -1.22 -33.37 -16.53
N GLU A 219 -2.21 -33.60 -15.68
CA GLU A 219 -1.95 -33.93 -14.27
C GLU A 219 -2.66 -35.22 -13.90
N VAL A 220 -1.84 -36.16 -13.45
CA VAL A 220 -2.15 -37.53 -13.12
C VAL A 220 -2.69 -37.57 -11.69
N LYS A 221 -3.85 -38.21 -11.57
CA LYS A 221 -4.49 -38.66 -10.34
C LYS A 221 -3.62 -39.77 -9.71
N VAL A 222 -3.17 -39.60 -8.46
CA VAL A 222 -2.52 -40.69 -7.70
C VAL A 222 -3.54 -41.30 -6.75
N GLU A 223 -3.85 -42.56 -7.03
CA GLU A 223 -4.55 -43.50 -6.17
C GLU A 223 -3.70 -43.92 -4.96
N GLU A 224 -4.43 -44.32 -3.92
CA GLU A 224 -3.96 -44.76 -2.62
C GLU A 224 -3.64 -46.27 -2.60
N LYS A 225 -2.71 -46.66 -1.69
CA LYS A 225 -2.37 -47.99 -1.09
C LYS A 225 -1.18 -48.80 -1.64
N PRO A 226 -0.55 -49.71 -0.85
CA PRO A 226 -0.71 -50.04 0.58
C PRO A 226 0.61 -50.07 1.41
N ALA A 227 0.45 -50.33 2.72
CA ALA A 227 1.46 -50.48 3.75
C ALA A 227 2.48 -51.63 3.53
N ALA A 228 3.73 -51.43 3.98
CA ALA A 228 4.59 -52.50 4.50
C ALA A 228 5.73 -52.01 5.43
N LYS A 229 5.65 -52.47 6.69
CA LYS A 229 6.70 -52.92 7.62
C LYS A 229 7.83 -51.98 8.12
N LYS A 230 7.76 -51.77 9.44
CA LYS A 230 8.83 -51.45 10.41
C LYS A 230 10.18 -52.12 10.13
N PRO A 231 11.26 -51.48 10.60
CA PRO A 231 12.15 -52.16 11.54
C PRO A 231 12.30 -51.41 12.87
N ALA A 232 12.84 -52.15 13.82
CA ALA A 232 12.70 -51.99 15.25
C ALA A 232 13.49 -50.82 15.88
N ALA A 233 12.93 -50.34 16.99
CA ALA A 233 13.56 -49.45 17.94
C ALA A 233 14.88 -50.03 18.50
N LYS A 234 15.95 -49.24 18.45
CA LYS A 234 17.10 -49.39 19.35
C LYS A 234 17.10 -48.21 20.33
N LYS A 235 16.98 -48.53 21.62
CA LYS A 235 17.13 -47.62 22.77
C LYS A 235 18.36 -46.71 22.63
N PRO A 236 18.26 -45.40 22.91
CA PRO A 236 19.43 -44.64 23.28
C PRO A 236 19.81 -44.97 24.73
N THR A 237 21.05 -45.40 24.92
CA THR A 237 21.69 -45.65 26.20
C THR A 237 21.89 -44.32 26.95
N THR A 238 21.53 -44.35 28.23
CA THR A 238 21.77 -43.32 29.22
C THR A 238 23.28 -43.16 29.47
N LYS A 239 23.89 -42.08 28.96
CA LYS A 239 25.17 -41.58 29.48
C LYS A 239 24.87 -40.75 30.73
N LYS A 240 25.10 -41.37 31.89
CA LYS A 240 25.07 -40.76 33.21
C LYS A 240 26.32 -39.88 33.34
N THR A 241 26.16 -38.58 33.19
CA THR A 241 27.22 -37.60 33.50
C THR A 241 27.20 -37.38 35.02
N THR A 242 28.11 -38.03 35.74
CA THR A 242 28.33 -37.76 37.16
C THR A 242 29.20 -36.53 37.34
N THR A 243 28.70 -35.69 38.23
CA THR A 243 29.22 -34.48 38.84
C THR A 243 30.67 -34.50 39.32
N LYS A 244 31.31 -33.34 39.14
CA LYS A 244 32.20 -32.60 40.06
C LYS A 244 32.87 -33.40 41.18
N LYS A 245 34.21 -33.41 41.18
CA LYS A 245 35.00 -33.28 42.41
C LYS A 245 36.04 -32.18 42.19
N VAL A 246 35.87 -31.11 42.96
CA VAL A 246 36.86 -30.06 43.19
C VAL A 246 37.92 -30.67 44.09
N GLU A 247 39.19 -30.67 43.65
CA GLU A 247 40.33 -30.85 44.55
C GLU A 247 41.33 -29.72 44.26
N GLU A 248 41.19 -28.72 45.11
CA GLU A 248 42.18 -27.75 45.54
C GLU A 248 43.51 -28.45 45.87
N LYS A 249 44.61 -27.98 45.29
CA LYS A 249 45.96 -28.20 45.84
C LYS A 249 46.85 -27.00 45.58
N GLU A 250 47.38 -26.52 46.69
CA GLU A 250 48.23 -25.38 46.91
C GLU A 250 49.61 -25.50 46.24
N GLY A 251 50.18 -24.34 45.90
CA GLY A 251 51.54 -23.96 46.28
C GLY A 251 52.73 -24.66 45.61
N LYS A 252 53.28 -24.04 44.57
CA LYS A 252 54.61 -23.41 44.58
C LYS A 252 54.90 -22.73 43.25
#